data_AF-A0A7Y5JHS9-F1
#
_entry.id   AF-A0A7Y5JHS9-F1
#
_cell.length_a   1.000
_cell.length_b   1.000
_cell.length_c   1.000
_cell.angle_alpha   90.00
_cell.angle_beta   90.00
_cell.angle_gamma   90.00
#
_symmetry.space_group_name_H-M   'P 1'
#
loop_
_entity.id
_entity.type
_entity.pdbx_description
1 polymer ?
#
loop_
_entity_poly.entity_id
_entity_poly.type
_entity_poly.pdbx_seq_one_letter_code
_entity_poly.pdbx_strand_id
1 'polypeptide(L)' 'MAQIKTQNSNLKRNRTHGFRKRMKTSDGQKVLSRRRRKGRKKLSVSQERKWKELGNPRRTRPNRGPGGQTRK' A
#
# COMPACT_ATOMS: atom_id res chain seq x y z
N MET A 1 30.06 -13.86 11.28
CA MET A 1 29.13 -13.52 10.17
C MET A 1 28.91 -12.02 10.18
N ALA A 2 29.28 -11.29 9.12
CA ALA A 2 29.20 -9.83 9.08
C ALA A 2 27.75 -9.37 8.86
N GLN A 3 27.28 -8.47 9.73
CA GLN A 3 25.92 -7.93 9.66
C GLN A 3 25.88 -6.83 8.59
N ILE A 4 25.30 -7.12 7.42
CA ILE A 4 25.09 -6.10 6.37
C ILE A 4 24.09 -5.07 6.88
N LYS A 5 24.62 -3.97 7.42
CA LYS A 5 23.88 -2.86 7.98
C LYS A 5 23.23 -2.08 6.83
N THR A 6 22.00 -2.42 6.44
CA THR A 6 21.24 -1.60 5.48
C THR A 6 20.88 -0.26 6.13
N GLN A 7 21.75 0.75 5.99
CA GLN A 7 21.53 2.12 6.48
C GLN A 7 20.55 2.92 5.59
N ASN A 8 19.44 2.30 5.20
CA ASN A 8 18.40 2.96 4.43
C ASN A 8 17.38 3.53 5.41
N SER A 9 17.59 4.80 5.77
CA SER A 9 16.60 5.55 6.54
C SER A 9 15.25 5.54 5.81
N ASN A 10 14.15 5.51 6.58
CA ASN A 10 12.79 5.53 6.03
C ASN A 10 12.57 6.70 5.08
N LEU A 11 13.28 7.82 5.30
CA LEU A 11 13.33 8.97 4.41
C LEU A 11 13.87 8.62 3.01
N LYS A 12 15.01 7.93 2.93
CA LYS A 12 15.61 7.51 1.65
C LYS A 12 14.68 6.57 0.89
N ARG A 13 14.02 5.64 1.59
CA ARG A 13 13.05 4.71 0.99
C ARG A 13 11.81 5.42 0.44
N ASN A 14 11.31 6.43 1.14
CA ASN A 14 10.14 7.19 0.71
C ASN A 14 10.46 8.14 -0.46
N ARG A 15 11.67 8.71 -0.52
CA ARG A 15 12.09 9.54 -1.65
C ARG A 15 12.23 8.73 -2.95
N THR A 16 12.77 7.52 -2.86
CA THR A 16 13.05 6.65 -4.01
C THR A 16 11.82 5.85 -4.47
N HIS A 17 10.99 5.37 -3.54
CA HIS A 17 9.89 4.45 -3.83
C HIS A 17 8.51 4.95 -3.37
N GLY A 18 8.44 6.20 -2.91
CA GLY A 18 7.20 6.86 -2.52
C GLY A 18 6.28 7.13 -3.69
N PHE A 19 5.03 7.44 -3.35
CA PHE A 19 3.95 7.62 -4.32
C PHE A 19 4.22 8.82 -5.24
N ARG A 20 4.67 9.94 -4.67
CA ARG A 20 5.02 11.16 -5.41
C ARG A 20 6.09 10.89 -6.47
N LYS A 21 7.12 10.10 -6.14
CA LYS A 21 8.18 9.74 -7.11
C LYS A 21 7.64 8.89 -8.25
N ARG A 22 6.70 7.98 -7.97
CA ARG A 22 6.02 7.18 -9.00
C ARG A 22 5.09 8.03 -9.87
N MET A 23 4.45 9.06 -9.34
CA MET A 23 3.61 9.96 -10.15
C MET A 23 4.43 10.91 -11.04
N LYS A 24 5.67 11.24 -10.66
CA LYS A 24 6.53 12.18 -11.40
C LYS A 24 6.89 11.69 -12.81
N THR A 25 6.98 10.38 -13.03
CA THR A 25 7.38 9.81 -14.33
C THR A 25 6.27 9.01 -14.96
N SER A 26 6.18 9.02 -16.29
CA SER A 26 5.20 8.26 -17.07
C SER A 26 5.25 6.76 -16.75
N ASP A 27 6.45 6.19 -16.64
CA ASP A 27 6.61 4.77 -16.29
C ASP A 27 6.23 4.47 -14.84
N GLY A 28 6.46 5.41 -13.93
CA GLY A 28 6.02 5.28 -12.55
C GLY A 28 4.49 5.26 -12.43
N GLN A 29 3.80 6.05 -13.25
CA GLN A 29 2.34 6.04 -13.33
C GLN A 29 1.83 4.71 -13.88
N LYS A 30 2.47 4.16 -14.94
CA LYS A 30 2.14 2.82 -15.48
C LYS A 30 2.28 1.72 -14.42
N VAL A 31 3.29 1.81 -13.56
CA VAL A 31 3.46 0.86 -12.43
C VAL A 31 2.27 0.97 -11.47
N LEU A 32 1.84 2.18 -11.11
CA LEU A 32 0.68 2.36 -10.24
C LEU A 32 -0.61 1.83 -10.87
N SER A 33 -0.84 2.07 -12.16
CA SER A 33 -1.99 1.55 -12.90
C SER A 33 -2.01 0.02 -12.91
N ARG A 34 -0.86 -0.63 -13.15
CA ARG A 34 -0.74 -2.09 -13.04
C ARG A 34 -1.03 -2.60 -11.63
N ARG A 35 -0.57 -1.89 -10.60
CA ARG A 35 -0.82 -2.26 -9.19
C ARG A 35 -2.28 -2.11 -8.79
N ARG A 36 -2.98 -1.08 -9.31
CA ARG A 36 -4.42 -0.88 -9.13
C ARG A 36 -5.22 -1.99 -9.82
N ARG A 37 -4.90 -2.31 -11.08
CA ARG A 37 -5.54 -3.40 -11.83
C ARG A 37 -5.40 -4.75 -11.12
N LYS A 38 -4.26 -4.99 -10.48
CA LYS A 38 -4.03 -6.21 -9.66
C LYS A 38 -4.75 -6.18 -8.30
N GLY A 39 -5.32 -5.05 -7.86
CA GLY A 39 -6.00 -4.94 -6.57
C GLY A 39 -5.07 -4.95 -5.36
N ARG A 40 -3.81 -4.49 -5.51
CA ARG A 40 -2.86 -4.46 -4.39
C ARG A 40 -3.37 -3.50 -3.30
N LYS A 41 -3.61 -4.01 -2.08
CA LYS A 41 -3.98 -3.21 -0.90
C LYS A 41 -3.00 -2.06 -0.59
N LYS A 42 -1.73 -2.22 -0.95
CA LYS A 42 -0.68 -1.18 -0.84
C LYS A 42 -0.11 -0.87 -2.22
N LEU A 43 -0.28 0.36 -2.72
CA LEU A 43 0.24 0.77 -4.04
C LEU A 43 1.67 1.31 -3.98
N SER A 44 2.08 1.93 -2.86
CA SER A 44 3.41 2.49 -2.63
C SER A 44 3.79 2.40 -1.15
N VAL A 45 5.10 2.49 -0.84
CA VAL A 45 5.65 2.56 0.52
C VAL A 45 5.02 3.68 1.35
N SER A 46 4.65 4.81 0.71
CA SER A 46 4.05 5.97 1.39
C SER A 46 2.58 5.79 1.78
N GLN A 47 1.89 4.73 1.34
CA GLN A 47 0.48 4.48 1.67
C GLN A 47 0.29 3.77 3.02
N GLU A 48 1.33 3.66 3.83
CA GLU A 48 1.18 3.28 5.23
C GLU A 48 0.43 4.41 5.95
N ARG A 49 -0.88 4.23 6.13
CA ARG A 49 -1.64 5.08 7.04
C ARG A 49 -1.01 4.91 8.42
N LYS A 50 -0.42 5.97 8.96
CA LYS A 50 0.12 6.01 10.32
C LYS A 50 -1.07 6.04 11.30
N TRP A 51 -1.66 4.89 11.61
CA TRP A 51 -2.70 4.78 12.65
C TRP A 51 -2.06 4.58 14.02
N LYS A 52 -1.20 5.50 14.42
CA LYS A 52 -0.89 5.67 15.84
C LYS A 52 -1.70 6.88 16.27
N GLU A 53 -2.71 6.67 17.13
CA GLU A 53 -3.43 7.65 17.99
C GLU A 53 -4.95 7.71 17.86
N LEU A 54 -5.57 7.29 16.75
CA LEU A 54 -7.04 7.23 16.68
C LEU A 54 -7.49 5.77 16.74
N GLY A 55 -8.00 5.33 17.89
CA GLY A 55 -8.61 4.01 18.07
C GLY A 55 -9.50 3.65 16.87
N ASN A 56 -9.31 2.46 16.31
CA ASN A 56 -9.75 2.12 14.96
C ASN A 56 -11.16 1.48 14.95
N PRO A 57 -12.26 2.19 14.61
CA PRO A 57 -13.60 1.60 14.55
C PRO A 57 -13.78 0.65 13.35
N ARG A 58 -12.78 0.49 12.47
CA ARG A 58 -12.89 -0.41 11.30
C ARG A 58 -12.55 -1.87 11.59
N ARG A 59 -12.19 -2.22 12.84
CA ARG A 59 -12.04 -3.62 13.27
C ARG A 59 -13.36 -4.32 13.58
N THR A 60 -14.49 -3.62 13.61
CA THR A 60 -15.83 -4.19 13.86
C THR A 60 -16.73 -4.22 12.62
N ARG A 61 -16.18 -4.26 11.41
CA ARG A 61 -16.95 -4.78 10.27
C ARG A 61 -16.75 -6.31 10.26
N PRO A 62 -17.67 -7.11 10.83
CA PRO A 62 -17.55 -8.55 10.72
C PRO A 62 -17.55 -8.93 9.25
N ASN A 63 -16.76 -9.96 8.98
CA ASN A 63 -16.57 -10.59 7.70
C ASN A 63 -17.95 -10.97 7.12
N ARG A 64 -18.50 -10.18 6.18
CA ARG A 64 -19.58 -10.67 5.31
C ARG A 64 -18.93 -11.65 4.34
N GLY A 65 -18.86 -12.92 4.78
CA GLY A 65 -18.62 -14.06 3.92
C GLY A 65 -19.70 -14.18 2.83
N PRO A 66 -19.51 -15.09 1.86
CA PRO A 66 -20.18 -15.04 0.57
C PRO A 66 -21.65 -15.44 0.70
N GLY A 67 -22.56 -14.48 0.64
CA GLY A 67 -23.98 -14.72 0.40
C GLY A 67 -24.21 -14.87 -1.09
N GLY A 68 -24.32 -16.11 -1.56
CA GLY A 68 -24.72 -16.44 -2.92
C GLY A 68 -26.23 -16.30 -3.17
N GLN A 69 -26.57 -16.45 -4.45
CA GLN A 69 -27.91 -16.71 -5.01
C GLN A 69 -28.86 -15.49 -4.95
N THR A 70 -29.54 -15.08 -6.00
CA THR A 70 -30.31 -15.87 -6.98
C THR A 70 -30.42 -15.15 -8.32
N ARG A 71 -30.52 -15.96 -9.37
CA ARG A 71 -30.99 -15.59 -10.71
C ARG A 71 -32.34 -14.85 -10.63
N LYS A 72 -32.48 -13.78 -11.42
CA LYS A 72 -33.57 -13.56 -12.38
C LYS A 72 -33.05 -12.68 -13.50
#